data_AF-A0A1Q8B235-F1
#
_entry.id   AF-A0A1Q8B235-F1
#
_cell.length_a   1.000
_cell.length_b   1.000
_cell.length_c   1.000
_cell.angle_alpha   90.00
_cell.angle_beta   90.00
_cell.angle_gamma   90.00
#
_symmetry.space_group_name_H-M   'P 1'
#
loop_
_entity.id
_entity.type
_entity.pdbx_description
1 polymer ?
#
loop_
_entity_poly.entity_id
_entity_poly.type
_entity_poly.pdbx_seq_one_letter_code
_entity_poly.pdbx_strand_id
1 'polypeptide(L)'
;MTMTRILFLTKIVPLILLGAVCLHAQRGGGRGGAQQTPTAKAGAPIDLTGYWVSLVTQDWRLRMFTPPKGDYAGIPLNAEARKIADGWDPAKDEAAGEQCRSYGAPTLMRIPGRLHITWQDDQTLKIEADSGTQTRIFLFSNGEGQAGTWQGISKASWEYLPAAVSDTLGAGRGTIDRRGGSLKVVTTNMKPGYLRKNGVPYSANAVLTEYFDRVTEPNADSYLLITSTVEDPTYLAQPLMFSTQFKKQADASGWNPTPCAAK
;
A
#
# COMPACT_ATOMS: atom_id res chain seq x y z
N MET A 1 -54.13 78.27 -59.08
CA MET A 1 -55.13 78.79 -58.14
C MET A 1 -54.71 78.31 -56.76
N THR A 2 -54.40 79.27 -55.88
CA THR A 2 -54.30 79.19 -54.41
C THR A 2 -53.12 78.46 -53.74
N MET A 3 -52.33 79.30 -53.07
CA MET A 3 -51.22 79.10 -52.12
C MET A 3 -51.43 77.98 -51.09
N THR A 4 -50.35 77.41 -50.55
CA THR A 4 -50.04 77.46 -49.11
C THR A 4 -48.55 77.18 -48.85
N ARG A 5 -48.02 77.92 -47.87
CA ARG A 5 -46.63 78.14 -47.49
C ARG A 5 -45.97 76.97 -46.74
N ILE A 6 -44.67 76.89 -47.02
CA ILE A 6 -43.49 76.41 -46.27
C ILE A 6 -43.61 76.45 -44.73
N LEU A 7 -43.20 75.36 -44.08
CA LEU A 7 -42.71 75.32 -42.69
C LEU A 7 -41.48 74.39 -42.60
N PHE A 8 -40.50 74.84 -41.81
CA PHE A 8 -39.11 74.40 -41.78
C PHE A 8 -38.85 73.03 -41.13
N LEU A 9 -37.75 72.42 -41.57
CA LEU A 9 -37.09 71.23 -41.03
C LEU A 9 -36.89 71.26 -39.50
N THR A 10 -37.14 70.12 -38.85
CA THR A 10 -36.14 69.52 -37.96
C THR A 10 -36.32 68.00 -38.00
N LYS A 11 -35.33 67.29 -38.56
CA LYS A 11 -35.30 65.83 -38.67
C LYS A 11 -34.73 65.23 -37.38
N ILE A 12 -35.48 64.36 -36.71
CA ILE A 12 -34.93 63.36 -35.79
C ILE A 12 -35.58 62.03 -36.16
N VAL A 13 -34.82 61.16 -36.82
CA VAL A 13 -35.21 59.77 -37.13
C VAL A 13 -34.48 58.88 -36.13
N PRO A 14 -35.19 58.00 -35.38
CA PRO A 14 -34.55 57.04 -34.51
C PRO A 14 -33.91 55.92 -35.36
N LEU A 15 -32.60 55.73 -35.16
CA LEU A 15 -31.79 54.71 -35.81
C LEU A 15 -32.11 53.34 -35.20
N ILE A 16 -32.93 52.54 -35.90
CA ILE A 16 -33.14 51.13 -35.62
C ILE A 16 -31.96 50.37 -36.25
N LEU A 17 -30.96 49.99 -35.44
CA LEU A 17 -29.93 49.04 -35.85
C LEU A 17 -30.53 47.62 -35.88
N LEU A 18 -30.82 47.10 -37.07
CA LEU A 18 -30.89 45.66 -37.29
C LEU A 18 -29.47 45.08 -37.17
N GLY A 19 -29.17 44.45 -36.04
CA GLY A 19 -27.98 43.62 -35.89
C GLY A 19 -28.14 42.33 -36.70
N ALA A 20 -27.46 42.23 -37.84
CA ALA A 20 -27.24 40.98 -38.54
C ALA A 20 -26.35 40.08 -37.67
N VAL A 21 -26.94 39.05 -37.06
CA VAL A 21 -26.18 38.04 -36.32
C VAL A 21 -25.52 37.11 -37.34
N CYS A 22 -24.28 37.43 -37.73
CA CYS A 22 -23.43 36.49 -38.45
C CYS A 22 -23.10 35.31 -37.53
N LEU A 23 -23.83 34.21 -37.68
CA LEU A 23 -23.47 32.88 -37.19
C LEU A 23 -22.12 32.46 -37.81
N HIS A 24 -21.02 32.87 -37.17
CA HIS A 24 -19.72 32.24 -37.40
C HIS A 24 -19.72 30.93 -36.62
N ALA A 25 -19.89 29.83 -37.35
CA ALA A 25 -19.64 28.49 -36.86
C ALA A 25 -18.16 28.36 -36.46
N GLN A 26 -17.84 28.64 -35.20
CA GLN A 26 -16.53 28.37 -34.64
C GLN A 26 -16.48 26.88 -34.29
N ARG A 27 -16.20 26.07 -35.31
CA ARG A 27 -15.81 24.67 -35.19
C ARG A 27 -14.38 24.62 -34.62
N GLY A 28 -14.27 24.92 -33.32
CA GLY A 28 -13.05 24.70 -32.54
C GLY A 28 -13.00 23.24 -32.08
N GLY A 29 -12.45 22.37 -32.92
CA GLY A 29 -12.02 21.05 -32.50
C GLY A 29 -10.73 21.14 -31.67
N GLY A 30 -10.68 20.49 -30.51
CA GLY A 30 -9.42 20.40 -29.77
C GLY A 30 -9.51 20.02 -28.30
N ARG A 31 -10.01 18.82 -28.01
CA ARG A 31 -9.58 17.98 -26.87
C ARG A 31 -9.69 18.59 -25.46
N GLY A 32 -10.91 18.65 -24.94
CA GLY A 32 -11.14 18.37 -23.52
C GLY A 32 -10.91 16.88 -23.25
N GLY A 33 -9.66 16.42 -23.28
CA GLY A 33 -9.32 15.11 -22.75
C GLY A 33 -9.50 15.20 -21.24
N ALA A 34 -10.47 14.49 -20.67
CA ALA A 34 -10.47 14.24 -19.24
C ALA A 34 -9.09 13.67 -18.90
N GLN A 35 -8.29 14.39 -18.12
CA GLN A 35 -7.00 13.90 -17.68
C GLN A 35 -7.29 12.69 -16.80
N GLN A 36 -7.17 11.49 -17.38
CA GLN A 36 -7.40 10.25 -16.67
C GLN A 36 -6.43 10.21 -15.50
N THR A 37 -6.96 10.12 -14.28
CA THR A 37 -6.14 9.87 -13.10
C THR A 37 -5.25 8.65 -13.38
N PRO A 38 -3.92 8.76 -13.24
CA PRO A 38 -3.02 7.64 -13.49
C PRO A 38 -3.47 6.41 -12.71
N THR A 39 -3.30 5.23 -13.31
CA THR A 39 -3.51 3.98 -12.59
C THR A 39 -2.55 3.87 -11.40
N ALA A 40 -2.83 2.99 -10.44
CA ALA A 40 -1.94 2.82 -9.29
C ALA A 40 -0.51 2.47 -9.71
N LYS A 41 -0.36 1.62 -10.74
CA LYS A 41 0.93 1.29 -11.32
C LYS A 41 1.60 2.47 -12.02
N ALA A 42 0.87 3.19 -12.88
CA ALA A 42 1.43 4.31 -13.63
C ALA A 42 1.76 5.53 -12.74
N GLY A 43 1.00 5.71 -11.66
CA GLY A 43 1.18 6.79 -10.68
C GLY A 43 2.14 6.45 -9.55
N ALA A 44 2.74 5.25 -9.52
CA ALA A 44 3.60 4.82 -8.43
C ALA A 44 4.79 5.78 -8.24
N PRO A 45 4.98 6.36 -7.02
CA PRO A 45 6.14 7.19 -6.74
C PRO A 45 7.41 6.36 -6.64
N ILE A 46 7.31 5.12 -6.15
CA ILE A 46 8.43 4.19 -6.00
C ILE A 46 8.14 2.87 -6.73
N ASP A 47 9.17 2.25 -7.29
CA ASP A 47 9.08 0.89 -7.84
C ASP A 47 9.55 -0.15 -6.81
N LEU A 48 8.60 -0.97 -6.35
CA LEU A 48 8.80 -2.07 -5.41
C LEU A 48 9.06 -3.42 -6.11
N THR A 49 8.94 -3.49 -7.43
CA THR A 49 8.98 -4.76 -8.15
C THR A 49 10.36 -5.43 -8.11
N GLY A 50 10.35 -6.77 -8.17
CA GLY A 50 11.54 -7.61 -8.20
C GLY A 50 11.64 -8.55 -7.01
N TYR A 51 12.84 -9.10 -6.83
CA TYR A 51 13.17 -10.04 -5.77
C TYR A 51 13.86 -9.32 -4.61
N TRP A 52 13.52 -9.73 -3.39
CA TRP A 52 14.01 -9.11 -2.16
C TRP A 52 14.38 -10.19 -1.16
N VAL A 53 15.52 -10.07 -0.49
CA VAL A 53 15.96 -11.00 0.57
C VAL A 53 15.89 -10.33 1.93
N SER A 54 15.37 -11.04 2.94
CA SER A 54 15.32 -10.53 4.31
C SER A 54 16.71 -10.16 4.83
N LEU A 55 16.80 -8.97 5.40
CA LEU A 55 17.88 -8.60 6.30
C LEU A 55 17.38 -8.75 7.73
N VAL A 56 18.05 -9.58 8.51
CA VAL A 56 17.67 -9.84 9.91
C VAL A 56 18.70 -9.20 10.81
N THR A 57 18.64 -7.87 10.87
CA THR A 57 19.50 -7.03 11.72
C THR A 57 18.81 -6.65 13.03
N GLN A 58 17.48 -6.74 13.08
CA GLN A 58 16.64 -6.50 14.26
C GLN A 58 16.02 -7.80 14.76
N ASP A 59 15.80 -7.88 16.07
CA ASP A 59 15.14 -9.01 16.73
C ASP A 59 15.73 -10.37 16.34
N TRP A 60 17.04 -10.44 16.06
CA TRP A 60 17.68 -11.62 15.45
C TRP A 60 17.34 -12.90 16.20
N ARG A 61 17.43 -12.88 17.54
CA ARG A 61 17.08 -14.03 18.39
C ARG A 61 15.64 -14.51 18.18
N LEU A 62 14.70 -13.59 17.99
CA LEU A 62 13.27 -13.86 17.87
C LEU A 62 12.84 -14.18 16.43
N ARG A 63 13.68 -13.85 15.44
CA ARG A 63 13.41 -14.09 14.01
C ARG A 63 14.14 -15.32 13.47
N MET A 64 15.33 -15.62 13.96
CA MET A 64 16.10 -16.81 13.55
C MET A 64 15.78 -18.05 14.38
N PHE A 65 15.30 -17.88 15.61
CA PHE A 65 14.84 -18.98 16.45
C PHE A 65 13.42 -18.73 16.89
N THR A 66 12.62 -19.79 16.84
CA THR A 66 11.30 -19.79 17.43
C THR A 66 11.43 -19.71 18.95
N PRO A 67 10.98 -18.61 19.59
CA PRO A 67 11.12 -18.47 21.04
C PRO A 67 10.31 -19.54 21.75
N PRO A 68 10.74 -19.99 22.95
CA PRO A 68 9.95 -20.95 23.71
C PRO A 68 8.58 -20.37 24.04
N LYS A 69 7.62 -21.28 24.24
CA LYS A 69 6.33 -20.94 24.83
C LYS A 69 6.55 -20.22 26.17
N GLY A 70 5.77 -19.17 26.45
CA GLY A 70 5.96 -18.28 27.59
C GLY A 70 6.89 -17.08 27.33
N ASP A 71 7.75 -17.11 26.29
CA ASP A 71 8.60 -15.97 25.91
C ASP A 71 7.87 -15.01 24.95
N TYR A 72 7.11 -14.10 25.54
CA TYR A 72 6.33 -13.08 24.81
C TYR A 72 6.94 -11.67 24.94
N ALA A 73 8.24 -11.58 25.23
CA ALA A 73 8.91 -10.29 25.40
C ALA A 73 8.72 -9.39 24.18
N GLY A 74 8.41 -8.11 24.44
CA GLY A 74 8.18 -7.08 23.42
C GLY A 74 6.79 -7.11 22.77
N ILE A 75 5.89 -8.02 23.17
CA ILE A 75 4.51 -8.03 22.66
C ILE A 75 3.56 -7.58 23.78
N PRO A 76 2.75 -6.53 23.55
CA PRO A 76 1.84 -5.99 24.56
C PRO A 76 0.56 -6.83 24.71
N LEU A 77 0.70 -8.08 25.16
CA LEU A 77 -0.43 -8.99 25.35
C LEU A 77 -1.28 -8.61 26.56
N ASN A 78 -2.60 -8.71 26.41
CA ASN A 78 -3.52 -8.72 27.55
C ASN A 78 -3.58 -10.12 28.22
N ALA A 79 -4.35 -10.24 29.29
CA ALA A 79 -4.46 -11.49 30.05
C ALA A 79 -5.09 -12.64 29.26
N GLU A 80 -6.07 -12.35 28.39
CA GLU A 80 -6.72 -13.36 27.55
C GLU A 80 -5.75 -13.94 26.52
N ALA A 81 -5.01 -13.08 25.81
CA ALA A 81 -4.03 -13.49 24.82
C ALA A 81 -2.90 -14.32 25.45
N ARG A 82 -2.44 -13.93 26.65
CA ARG A 82 -1.44 -14.68 27.41
C ARG A 82 -1.93 -16.08 27.74
N LYS A 83 -3.18 -16.22 28.21
CA LYS A 83 -3.79 -17.54 28.49
C LYS A 83 -3.84 -18.43 27.24
N ILE A 84 -4.18 -17.87 26.07
CA ILE A 84 -4.21 -18.62 24.81
C ILE A 84 -2.79 -19.06 24.41
N ALA A 85 -1.82 -18.15 24.45
CA ALA A 85 -0.43 -18.46 24.12
C ALA A 85 0.16 -19.51 25.07
N ASP A 86 -0.14 -19.43 26.37
CA ASP A 86 0.24 -20.42 27.38
C ASP A 86 -0.50 -21.76 27.24
N GLY A 87 -1.58 -21.80 26.45
CA GLY A 87 -2.29 -23.01 26.06
C GLY A 87 -1.83 -23.60 24.73
N TRP A 88 -1.01 -22.89 23.95
CA TRP A 88 -0.65 -23.28 22.59
C TRP A 88 0.06 -24.63 22.53
N ASP A 89 -0.32 -25.44 21.54
CA ASP A 89 0.24 -26.74 21.23
C ASP A 89 0.36 -26.87 19.70
N PRO A 90 1.58 -26.77 19.13
CA PRO A 90 1.79 -26.83 17.68
C PRO A 90 1.37 -28.16 17.06
N ALA A 91 1.38 -29.27 17.81
CA ALA A 91 0.95 -30.56 17.28
C ALA A 91 -0.56 -30.57 16.97
N LYS A 92 -1.36 -29.79 17.72
CA LYS A 92 -2.79 -29.63 17.43
C LYS A 92 -3.02 -28.81 16.17
N ASP A 93 -2.21 -27.78 15.94
CA ASP A 93 -2.30 -26.99 14.70
C ASP A 93 -1.95 -27.86 13.50
N GLU A 94 -0.90 -28.67 13.57
CA GLU A 94 -0.52 -29.62 12.52
C GLU A 94 -1.63 -30.66 12.27
N ALA A 95 -2.17 -31.26 13.33
CA ALA A 95 -3.27 -32.22 13.22
C ALA A 95 -4.55 -31.60 12.62
N ALA A 96 -4.77 -30.30 12.83
CA ALA A 96 -5.88 -29.54 12.24
C ALA A 96 -5.58 -29.00 10.83
N GLY A 97 -4.37 -29.20 10.28
CA GLY A 97 -3.95 -28.64 9.00
C GLY A 97 -3.73 -27.12 9.03
N GLU A 98 -3.48 -26.55 10.21
CA GLU A 98 -3.38 -25.11 10.46
C GLU A 98 -1.93 -24.63 10.68
N GLN A 99 -0.94 -25.34 10.13
CA GLN A 99 0.47 -24.96 10.15
C GLN A 99 0.77 -23.54 9.61
N CYS A 100 -0.15 -22.92 8.85
CA CYS A 100 0.00 -21.57 8.32
C CYS A 100 -0.44 -20.45 9.30
N ARG A 101 -0.89 -20.75 10.52
CA ARG A 101 -1.34 -19.71 11.49
C ARG A 101 -0.28 -18.64 11.77
N SER A 102 1.01 -18.99 11.74
CA SER A 102 2.11 -18.02 11.90
C SER A 102 2.55 -17.33 10.61
N TYR A 103 1.91 -17.59 9.47
CA TYR A 103 2.23 -17.02 8.16
C TYR A 103 1.15 -16.04 7.67
N GLY A 104 0.22 -15.64 8.54
CA GLY A 104 -0.76 -14.61 8.23
C GLY A 104 -0.14 -13.22 8.03
N ALA A 105 -0.92 -12.30 7.49
CA ALA A 105 -0.43 -10.98 7.08
C ALA A 105 0.38 -10.24 8.17
N PRO A 106 0.00 -10.25 9.46
CA PRO A 106 0.76 -9.56 10.51
C PRO A 106 2.18 -10.10 10.75
N THR A 107 2.45 -11.34 10.35
CA THR A 107 3.71 -12.04 10.67
C THR A 107 4.53 -12.35 9.43
N LEU A 108 3.90 -12.49 8.27
CA LEU A 108 4.55 -12.98 7.05
C LEU A 108 5.83 -12.21 6.71
N MET A 109 5.81 -10.88 6.76
CA MET A 109 6.98 -10.03 6.44
C MET A 109 8.11 -10.16 7.48
N ARG A 110 7.83 -10.69 8.67
CA ARG A 110 8.83 -10.95 9.71
C ARG A 110 9.52 -12.31 9.56
N ILE A 111 8.94 -13.23 8.81
CA ILE A 111 9.53 -14.55 8.60
C ILE A 111 10.75 -14.38 7.67
N PRO A 112 11.95 -14.82 8.08
CA PRO A 112 13.11 -14.75 7.21
C PRO A 112 12.88 -15.54 5.92
N GLY A 113 13.20 -14.93 4.79
CA GLY A 113 13.03 -15.54 3.47
C GLY A 113 13.25 -14.52 2.37
N ARG A 114 12.62 -14.77 1.23
CA ARG A 114 12.59 -13.88 0.08
C ARG A 114 11.17 -13.49 -0.29
N LEU A 115 11.06 -12.32 -0.89
CA LEU A 115 9.83 -11.82 -1.48
C LEU A 115 10.00 -11.66 -2.98
N HIS A 116 8.92 -11.90 -3.72
CA HIS A 116 8.78 -11.54 -5.13
C HIS A 116 7.58 -10.60 -5.27
N ILE A 117 7.85 -9.38 -5.70
CA ILE A 117 6.84 -8.32 -5.82
C ILE A 117 6.57 -8.04 -7.29
N THR A 118 5.32 -8.16 -7.71
CA THR A 118 4.89 -7.99 -9.10
C THR A 118 3.54 -7.29 -9.19
N TRP A 119 3.30 -6.56 -10.27
CA TRP A 119 1.96 -6.11 -10.63
C TRP A 119 1.22 -7.24 -11.35
N GLN A 120 0.03 -7.62 -10.88
CA GLN A 120 -0.86 -8.52 -11.62
C GLN A 120 -1.57 -7.77 -12.75
N ASP A 121 -1.94 -6.52 -12.47
CA ASP A 121 -2.56 -5.56 -13.39
C ASP A 121 -2.21 -4.13 -12.94
N ASP A 122 -2.87 -3.12 -13.51
CA ASP A 122 -2.60 -1.71 -13.24
C ASP A 122 -3.10 -1.20 -11.87
N GLN A 123 -3.85 -2.00 -11.12
CA GLN A 123 -4.49 -1.68 -9.84
C GLN A 123 -4.24 -2.72 -8.73
N THR A 124 -3.50 -3.80 -9.04
CA THR A 124 -3.28 -4.92 -8.15
C THR A 124 -1.80 -5.28 -8.06
N LEU A 125 -1.20 -5.09 -6.88
CA LEU A 125 0.17 -5.50 -6.57
C LEU A 125 0.14 -6.83 -5.81
N LYS A 126 1.01 -7.77 -6.17
CA LYS A 126 1.16 -9.08 -5.54
C LYS A 126 2.53 -9.16 -4.86
N ILE A 127 2.55 -9.70 -3.64
CA ILE A 127 3.76 -10.10 -2.93
C ILE A 127 3.69 -11.60 -2.65
N GLU A 128 4.65 -12.34 -3.18
CA GLU A 128 4.85 -13.76 -2.90
C GLU A 128 6.00 -13.92 -1.92
N ALA A 129 5.87 -14.78 -0.92
CA ALA A 129 6.93 -15.15 0.00
C ALA A 129 7.32 -16.62 -0.21
N ASP A 130 8.62 -16.92 -0.28
CA ASP A 130 9.09 -18.30 -0.44
C ASP A 130 8.88 -19.12 0.85
N SER A 131 9.20 -18.52 1.99
CA SER A 131 8.94 -19.07 3.32
C SER A 131 7.44 -19.18 3.59
N GLY A 132 6.93 -20.41 3.62
CA GLY A 132 5.50 -20.71 3.79
C GLY A 132 4.65 -20.56 2.54
N THR A 133 5.25 -20.19 1.38
CA THR A 133 4.57 -20.09 0.08
C THR A 133 3.26 -19.27 0.16
N GLN A 134 3.26 -18.17 0.91
CA GLN A 134 2.09 -17.30 1.06
C GLN A 134 2.11 -16.17 0.02
N THR A 135 0.91 -15.73 -0.37
CA THR A 135 0.73 -14.63 -1.31
C THR A 135 -0.15 -13.56 -0.70
N ARG A 136 0.27 -12.30 -0.78
CA ARG A 136 -0.55 -11.13 -0.43
C ARG A 136 -0.93 -10.37 -1.69
N ILE A 137 -2.20 -9.96 -1.76
CA ILE A 137 -2.77 -9.19 -2.87
C ILE A 137 -3.19 -7.82 -2.35
N PHE A 138 -2.59 -6.78 -2.91
CA PHE A 138 -2.77 -5.38 -2.53
C PHE A 138 -3.62 -4.67 -3.58
N LEU A 139 -4.81 -4.23 -3.15
CA LEU A 139 -5.84 -3.68 -4.02
C LEU A 139 -5.86 -2.15 -3.88
N PHE A 140 -5.53 -1.43 -4.94
CA PHE A 140 -5.55 0.04 -4.94
C PHE A 140 -6.93 0.64 -5.24
N SER A 141 -7.79 -0.14 -5.88
CA SER A 141 -9.16 0.23 -6.20
C SER A 141 -10.16 -0.52 -5.31
N ASN A 142 -11.45 -0.31 -5.57
CA ASN A 142 -12.53 -1.03 -4.91
C ASN A 142 -12.64 -2.51 -5.32
N GLY A 143 -11.56 -3.12 -5.82
CA GLY A 143 -11.49 -4.55 -6.08
C GLY A 143 -11.90 -5.38 -4.86
N GLU A 144 -12.53 -6.52 -5.11
CA GLU A 144 -12.98 -7.44 -4.08
C GLU A 144 -11.80 -8.30 -3.61
N GLY A 145 -11.58 -8.33 -2.30
CA GLY A 145 -10.58 -9.20 -1.66
C GLY A 145 -11.26 -10.39 -0.98
N GLN A 146 -10.48 -11.43 -0.69
CA GLN A 146 -10.99 -12.62 -0.02
C GLN A 146 -10.89 -12.49 1.51
N ALA A 147 -12.01 -12.22 2.17
CA ALA A 147 -12.13 -12.23 3.63
C ALA A 147 -11.95 -13.64 4.21
N GLY A 148 -11.59 -13.72 5.50
CA GLY A 148 -11.53 -14.98 6.24
C GLY A 148 -10.34 -15.87 5.87
N THR A 149 -9.39 -15.35 5.08
CA THR A 149 -8.08 -15.96 4.86
C THR A 149 -7.06 -15.39 5.87
N TRP A 150 -5.95 -16.07 6.10
CA TRP A 150 -4.87 -15.51 6.96
C TRP A 150 -4.22 -14.24 6.38
N GLN A 151 -4.38 -13.98 5.08
CA GLN A 151 -3.87 -12.78 4.43
C GLN A 151 -4.89 -11.63 4.44
N GLY A 152 -6.16 -11.92 4.71
CA GLY A 152 -7.25 -10.94 4.79
C GLY A 152 -7.45 -10.14 3.51
N ILE A 153 -8.02 -8.95 3.66
CA ILE A 153 -8.21 -7.99 2.58
C ILE A 153 -7.22 -6.84 2.78
N SER A 154 -6.25 -6.69 1.88
CA SER A 154 -5.27 -5.61 1.90
C SER A 154 -5.65 -4.48 0.92
N LYS A 155 -6.02 -3.32 1.46
CA LYS A 155 -6.27 -2.09 0.69
C LYS A 155 -5.02 -1.23 0.66
N ALA A 156 -4.61 -0.84 -0.54
CA ALA A 156 -3.36 -0.15 -0.79
C ALA A 156 -3.59 1.28 -1.31
N SER A 157 -2.70 2.19 -0.93
CA SER A 157 -2.72 3.58 -1.42
C SER A 157 -1.31 4.15 -1.41
N TRP A 158 -1.00 4.98 -2.41
CA TRP A 158 0.24 5.74 -2.43
C TRP A 158 0.14 6.96 -1.52
N GLU A 159 1.11 7.11 -0.62
CA GLU A 159 1.37 8.35 0.10
C GLU A 159 2.56 9.05 -0.55
N TYR A 160 2.34 10.26 -1.05
CA TYR A 160 3.37 11.04 -1.73
C TYR A 160 4.05 11.95 -0.73
N LEU A 161 5.38 12.10 -0.84
CA LEU A 161 6.07 13.14 -0.07
C LEU A 161 5.58 14.52 -0.54
N PRO A 162 5.35 15.47 0.38
CA PRO A 162 4.95 16.83 0.00
C PRO A 162 6.00 17.48 -0.91
N ALA A 163 5.55 18.19 -1.95
CA ALA A 163 6.43 18.83 -2.93
C ALA A 163 7.45 19.80 -2.29
N ALA A 164 7.08 20.46 -1.18
CA ALA A 164 7.97 21.37 -0.44
C ALA A 164 9.23 20.70 0.12
N VAL A 165 9.17 19.40 0.44
CA VAL A 165 10.34 18.63 0.91
C VAL A 165 11.21 18.16 -0.27
N SER A 166 10.59 17.92 -1.43
CA SER A 166 11.30 17.59 -2.68
C SER A 166 12.15 18.75 -3.20
N ASP A 167 11.69 19.99 -3.04
CA ASP A 167 12.40 21.19 -3.54
C ASP A 167 13.53 21.66 -2.61
N THR A 168 13.49 21.32 -1.32
CA THR A 168 14.51 21.70 -0.32
C THR A 168 15.73 20.77 -0.29
N LEU A 169 15.66 19.58 -0.92
CA LEU A 169 16.77 18.64 -1.05
C LEU A 169 17.77 18.98 -2.19
N GLY A 170 17.61 20.15 -2.81
CA GLY A 170 18.66 20.84 -3.55
C GLY A 170 18.64 20.67 -5.06
N ALA A 171 18.47 21.78 -5.78
CA ALA A 171 18.82 21.92 -7.19
C ALA A 171 20.35 21.86 -7.37
N GLY A 172 20.96 20.68 -7.29
CA GLY A 172 22.41 20.56 -7.43
C GLY A 172 23.03 19.17 -7.24
N ARG A 173 22.26 18.14 -6.87
CA ARG A 173 22.73 16.75 -6.86
C ARG A 173 21.98 15.96 -7.94
N GLY A 174 22.73 15.32 -8.84
CA GLY A 174 22.18 14.51 -9.92
C GLY A 174 21.22 13.42 -9.44
N THR A 175 20.24 13.10 -10.29
CA THR A 175 19.39 11.89 -10.29
C THR A 175 18.87 11.38 -8.94
N ILE A 176 18.57 12.25 -7.96
CA ILE A 176 17.67 11.84 -6.88
C ILE A 176 16.29 11.69 -7.52
N ASP A 177 15.74 10.48 -7.52
CA ASP A 177 14.38 10.22 -7.98
C ASP A 177 13.43 11.05 -7.10
N ARG A 178 12.94 12.17 -7.66
CA ARG A 178 12.11 13.16 -6.96
C ARG A 178 10.72 12.63 -6.61
N ARG A 179 10.39 11.41 -7.03
CA ARG A 179 9.15 10.72 -6.69
C ARG A 179 9.32 10.00 -5.35
N GLY A 180 9.49 10.79 -4.29
CA GLY A 180 9.45 10.25 -2.94
C GLY A 180 8.03 9.87 -2.53
N GLY A 181 7.88 8.76 -1.82
CA GLY A 181 6.61 8.32 -1.28
C GLY A 181 6.71 6.97 -0.58
N SER A 182 5.58 6.53 -0.05
CA SER A 182 5.42 5.24 0.63
C SER A 182 4.20 4.53 0.07
N LEU A 183 4.25 3.20 0.01
CA LEU A 183 3.04 2.42 -0.17
C LEU A 183 2.42 2.16 1.21
N LYS A 184 1.23 2.70 1.45
CA LYS A 184 0.44 2.32 2.62
C LYS A 184 -0.46 1.15 2.29
N VAL A 185 -0.51 0.17 3.18
CA VAL A 185 -1.40 -0.99 3.09
C VAL A 185 -2.12 -1.19 4.41
N VAL A 186 -3.45 -1.24 4.37
CA VAL A 186 -4.29 -1.59 5.52
C VAL A 186 -4.94 -2.95 5.26
N THR A 187 -4.69 -3.90 6.14
CA THR A 187 -5.21 -5.27 6.05
C THR A 187 -6.19 -5.56 7.17
N THR A 188 -7.38 -6.03 6.80
CA THR A 188 -8.49 -6.36 7.72
C THR A 188 -9.13 -7.70 7.34
N ASN A 189 -10.13 -8.15 8.10
CA ASN A 189 -10.89 -9.37 7.83
C ASN A 189 -10.00 -10.63 7.72
N MET A 190 -8.94 -10.67 8.55
CA MET A 190 -7.99 -11.77 8.60
C MET A 190 -8.57 -12.94 9.41
N LYS A 191 -8.26 -14.17 9.01
CA LYS A 191 -8.44 -15.34 9.86
C LYS A 191 -7.52 -15.23 11.09
N PRO A 192 -7.97 -15.57 12.31
CA PRO A 192 -7.11 -15.60 13.49
C PRO A 192 -5.86 -16.44 13.27
N GLY A 193 -4.73 -15.96 13.79
CA GLY A 193 -3.43 -16.57 13.61
C GLY A 193 -2.46 -16.15 14.70
N TYR A 194 -1.16 -16.17 14.40
CA TYR A 194 -0.12 -15.87 15.39
C TYR A 194 0.80 -14.73 14.95
N LEU A 195 1.09 -13.80 15.88
CA LEU A 195 2.07 -12.71 15.75
C LEU A 195 3.53 -13.18 15.87
N ARG A 196 3.71 -14.40 16.37
CA ARG A 196 5.01 -15.06 16.56
C ARG A 196 4.81 -16.57 16.57
N LYS A 197 5.78 -17.34 16.09
CA LYS A 197 5.78 -18.82 16.01
C LYS A 197 5.80 -19.55 17.37
N ASN A 198 5.28 -18.92 18.42
CA ASN A 198 5.17 -19.49 19.77
C ASN A 198 3.76 -19.35 20.36
N GLY A 199 2.74 -19.29 19.49
CA GLY A 199 1.34 -19.30 19.88
C GLY A 199 0.75 -17.93 20.25
N VAL A 200 1.52 -16.85 20.14
CA VAL A 200 1.03 -15.49 20.47
C VAL A 200 -0.06 -15.08 19.48
N PRO A 201 -1.32 -14.92 19.91
CA PRO A 201 -2.44 -14.79 18.98
C PRO A 201 -2.62 -13.37 18.45
N TYR A 202 -3.24 -13.28 17.26
CA TYR A 202 -4.05 -12.14 16.85
C TYR A 202 -5.46 -12.62 16.47
N SER A 203 -6.45 -11.78 16.67
CA SER A 203 -7.88 -12.07 16.50
C SER A 203 -8.37 -11.76 15.08
N ALA A 204 -9.63 -12.10 14.79
CA ALA A 204 -10.30 -11.70 13.54
C ALA A 204 -10.55 -10.19 13.46
N ASN A 205 -10.50 -9.48 14.60
CA ASN A 205 -10.67 -8.03 14.69
C ASN A 205 -9.33 -7.28 14.55
N ALA A 206 -8.22 -8.00 14.35
CA ALA A 206 -6.93 -7.37 14.15
C ALA A 206 -6.93 -6.52 12.86
N VAL A 207 -6.29 -5.36 12.94
CA VAL A 207 -6.00 -4.47 11.82
C VAL A 207 -4.50 -4.34 11.71
N LEU A 208 -3.97 -4.61 10.52
CA LEU A 208 -2.56 -4.41 10.20
C LEU A 208 -2.43 -3.20 9.29
N THR A 209 -1.66 -2.20 9.71
CA THR A 209 -1.24 -1.09 8.85
C THR A 209 0.24 -1.22 8.56
N GLU A 210 0.62 -1.17 7.30
CA GLU A 210 2.00 -1.24 6.83
C GLU A 210 2.33 -0.05 5.93
N TYR A 211 3.57 0.42 6.04
CA TYR A 211 4.18 1.39 5.15
C TYR A 211 5.41 0.76 4.53
N PHE A 212 5.47 0.69 3.20
CA PHE A 212 6.59 0.16 2.44
C PHE A 212 7.35 1.32 1.82
N ASP A 213 8.56 1.53 2.31
CA ASP A 213 9.48 2.55 1.85
C ASP A 213 10.65 1.90 1.12
N ARG A 214 11.09 2.51 0.02
CA ARG A 214 12.28 2.07 -0.70
C ARG A 214 13.37 3.11 -0.63
N VAL A 215 14.56 2.68 -0.23
CA VAL A 215 15.76 3.52 -0.19
C VAL A 215 16.77 2.97 -1.18
N THR A 216 17.40 3.85 -1.96
CA THR A 216 18.54 3.50 -2.81
C THR A 216 19.77 4.23 -2.29
N GLU A 217 20.79 3.47 -1.95
CA GLU A 217 22.06 3.98 -1.43
C GLU A 217 22.98 4.46 -2.58
N PRO A 218 24.00 5.29 -2.30
CA PRO A 218 24.96 5.75 -3.30
C PRO A 218 25.72 4.64 -4.03
N ASN A 219 25.82 3.45 -3.42
CA ASN A 219 26.42 2.26 -4.03
C ASN A 219 25.45 1.49 -4.95
N ALA A 220 24.27 2.07 -5.25
CA ALA A 220 23.17 1.49 -6.01
C ALA A 220 22.45 0.30 -5.35
N ASP A 221 22.81 -0.10 -4.13
CA ASP A 221 21.99 -1.04 -3.37
C ASP A 221 20.62 -0.44 -3.09
N SER A 222 19.57 -1.26 -3.22
CA SER A 222 18.21 -0.88 -2.84
C SER A 222 17.75 -1.69 -1.64
N TYR A 223 17.13 -1.00 -0.68
CA TYR A 223 16.55 -1.59 0.52
C TYR A 223 15.05 -1.28 0.57
N LEU A 224 14.28 -2.28 1.01
CA LEU A 224 12.87 -2.14 1.33
C LEU A 224 12.75 -2.12 2.85
N LEU A 225 12.19 -1.05 3.39
CA LEU A 225 11.82 -0.92 4.80
C LEU A 225 10.31 -1.04 4.91
N ILE A 226 9.85 -1.95 5.76
CA ILE A 226 8.42 -2.12 6.04
C ILE A 226 8.22 -1.78 7.51
N THR A 227 7.45 -0.73 7.79
CA THR A 227 7.00 -0.39 9.13
C THR A 227 5.58 -0.89 9.31
N SER A 228 5.34 -1.67 10.36
CA SER A 228 4.06 -2.33 10.61
C SER A 228 3.51 -1.95 11.98
N THR A 229 2.22 -1.70 12.03
CA THR A 229 1.44 -1.54 13.26
C THR A 229 0.30 -2.54 13.24
N VAL A 230 0.21 -3.36 14.30
CA VAL A 230 -0.91 -4.27 14.53
C VAL A 230 -1.73 -3.73 15.68
N GLU A 231 -3.00 -3.47 15.42
CA GLU A 231 -4.01 -3.12 16.40
C GLU A 231 -4.97 -4.30 16.54
N ASP A 232 -5.14 -4.81 17.76
CA ASP A 232 -6.06 -5.91 18.02
C ASP A 232 -6.71 -5.69 19.40
N PRO A 233 -7.93 -5.11 19.45
CA PRO A 233 -8.59 -4.82 20.71
C PRO A 233 -8.95 -6.07 21.51
N THR A 234 -8.93 -7.25 20.89
CA THR A 234 -9.23 -8.52 21.57
C THR A 234 -8.02 -9.05 22.33
N TYR A 235 -6.80 -8.95 21.78
CA TYR A 235 -5.62 -9.62 22.36
C TYR A 235 -4.45 -8.70 22.74
N LEU A 236 -4.41 -7.46 22.25
CA LEU A 236 -3.34 -6.52 22.54
C LEU A 236 -3.82 -5.41 23.49
N ALA A 237 -3.00 -5.09 24.49
CA ALA A 237 -3.24 -4.00 25.44
C ALA A 237 -2.90 -2.62 24.86
N GLN A 238 -2.08 -2.58 23.81
CA GLN A 238 -1.73 -1.40 23.02
C GLN A 238 -1.25 -1.86 21.63
N PRO A 239 -1.19 -0.97 20.62
CA PRO A 239 -0.69 -1.34 19.29
C PRO A 239 0.71 -1.95 19.35
N LEU A 240 0.92 -3.04 18.61
CA LEU A 240 2.25 -3.63 18.41
C LEU A 240 2.89 -3.01 17.17
N MET A 241 4.02 -2.36 17.33
CA MET A 241 4.78 -1.74 16.23
C MET A 241 6.12 -2.45 16.02
N PHE A 242 6.50 -2.69 14.77
CA PHE A 242 7.81 -3.24 14.42
C PHE A 242 8.21 -2.85 12.99
N SER A 243 9.49 -3.03 12.67
CA SER A 243 10.01 -2.86 11.31
C SER A 243 10.68 -4.13 10.79
N THR A 244 10.68 -4.30 9.47
CA THR A 244 11.43 -5.36 8.78
C THR A 244 12.16 -4.76 7.57
N GLN A 245 13.33 -5.30 7.25
CA GLN A 245 14.15 -4.81 6.15
C GLN A 245 14.46 -5.93 5.15
N PHE A 246 14.54 -5.58 3.87
CA PHE A 246 14.97 -6.46 2.81
C PHE A 246 15.96 -5.75 1.89
N LYS A 247 16.87 -6.51 1.28
CA LYS A 247 17.77 -6.04 0.23
C LYS A 247 17.27 -6.52 -1.14
N LYS A 248 17.27 -5.64 -2.14
CA LYS A 248 16.91 -6.01 -3.52
C LYS A 248 17.94 -6.99 -4.09
N GLN A 249 17.46 -8.01 -4.79
CA GLN A 249 18.27 -8.96 -5.54
C GLN A 249 18.18 -8.68 -7.04
N ALA A 250 19.19 -9.12 -7.79
CA ALA A 250 19.22 -8.98 -9.25
C ALA A 250 18.18 -9.88 -9.94
N ASP A 251 17.92 -11.06 -9.37
CA ASP A 251 17.05 -12.10 -9.93
C ASP A 251 16.53 -13.02 -8.82
N ALA A 252 15.96 -14.17 -9.21
CA ALA A 252 15.41 -15.18 -8.31
C ALA A 252 16.46 -16.02 -7.56
N SER A 253 17.75 -15.67 -7.59
CA SER A 253 18.81 -16.45 -6.96
C SER A 253 18.54 -16.68 -5.47
N GLY A 254 18.50 -17.96 -5.09
CA GLY A 254 18.21 -18.42 -3.73
C GLY A 254 16.74 -18.46 -3.36
N TRP A 255 15.82 -18.17 -4.29
CA TRP A 255 14.39 -18.42 -4.11
C TRP A 255 14.16 -19.90 -3.79
N ASN A 256 13.55 -20.19 -2.64
CA ASN A 256 13.39 -21.56 -2.15
C ASN A 256 12.03 -21.74 -1.47
N PRO A 257 10.95 -22.01 -2.23
CA PRO A 257 9.62 -22.20 -1.68
C PRO A 257 9.59 -23.33 -0.66
N THR A 258 9.07 -23.03 0.53
CA THR A 258 8.87 -24.00 1.60
C THR A 258 7.41 -24.00 2.05
N PRO A 259 6.87 -25.14 2.51
CA PRO A 259 5.53 -25.17 3.07
C PRO A 259 5.47 -24.42 4.40
N CYS A 260 4.26 -24.09 4.84
CA CYS A 260 4.06 -23.61 6.21
C CYS A 260 4.51 -24.67 7.24
N ALA A 261 4.90 -24.20 8.42
CA ALA A 261 5.29 -25.03 9.55
C ALA A 261 4.78 -24.42 10.84
N ALA A 262 4.22 -25.22 11.75
CA ALA A 262 3.71 -24.73 13.03
C ALA A 262 4.83 -24.22 13.97
N LYS A 263 6.09 -24.53 13.66
CA LYS A 263 7.28 -24.07 14.40
C LYS A 263 8.29 -23.32 13.53
#